data_AF-A0A2N7B3D0-F1
#
_entry.id   AF-A0A2N7B3D0-F1
#
_cell.length_a   1.000
_cell.length_b   1.000
_cell.length_c   1.000
_cell.angle_alpha   90.00
_cell.angle_beta   90.00
_cell.angle_gamma   90.00
#
_symmetry.space_group_name_H-M   'P 1'
#
loop_
_entity.id
_entity.type
_entity.pdbx_description
1 polymer ?
#
loop_
_entity_poly.entity_id
_entity_poly.type
_entity_poly.pdbx_seq_one_letter_code
_entity_poly.pdbx_strand_id
1 'polypeptide(L)' 'MEALKYKVIKTEQQYQAYCQALEVLVTSPDQGPATQDEMELLTYLIEKWDHEHTSFSDADPIELLTSLMNEKSLKAKD' A
#
# COMPACT_ATOMS: atom_id res chain seq x y z
N MET A 1 28.96 -9.78 6.03
CA MET A 1 27.51 -9.96 6.28
C MET A 1 26.81 -9.33 5.09
N GLU A 2 26.11 -10.12 4.28
CA GLU A 2 25.31 -9.55 3.20
C GLU A 2 24.21 -8.69 3.81
N ALA A 3 24.16 -7.42 3.39
CA ALA A 3 23.10 -6.53 3.81
C ALA A 3 21.83 -6.97 3.08
N LEU A 4 20.80 -7.38 3.84
CA LEU A 4 19.48 -7.65 3.28
C LEU A 4 18.99 -6.43 2.50
N LYS A 5 18.70 -6.61 1.20
CA LYS A 5 18.22 -5.57 0.29
C LYS A 5 16.91 -4.95 0.79
N TYR A 6 16.01 -5.77 1.33
CA TYR A 6 14.76 -5.36 1.94
C TYR A 6 14.62 -5.89 3.37
N LYS A 7 13.91 -5.14 4.21
CA LYS A 7 13.63 -5.49 5.61
C LYS A 7 12.15 -5.28 5.90
N VAL A 8 11.67 -5.87 6.98
CA VAL A 8 10.32 -5.57 7.48
C VAL A 8 10.18 -4.07 7.70
N ILE A 9 9.10 -3.49 7.18
CA ILE A 9 8.76 -2.08 7.32
C ILE A 9 8.49 -1.81 8.81
N LYS A 10 9.14 -0.77 9.36
CA LYS A 10 8.99 -0.33 10.75
C LYS A 10 8.64 1.14 10.88
N THR A 11 8.76 1.89 9.79
CA THR A 11 8.51 3.33 9.75
C THR A 11 7.77 3.69 8.48
N GLU A 12 6.99 4.77 8.53
CA GLU A 12 6.26 5.29 7.37
C GLU A 12 7.21 5.70 6.22
N GLN A 13 8.43 6.16 6.54
CA GLN A 13 9.45 6.46 5.53
C GLN A 13 9.88 5.21 4.75
N GLN A 14 10.00 4.06 5.42
CA GLN A 14 10.30 2.79 4.77
C GLN A 14 9.14 2.34 3.89
N TYR A 15 7.90 2.52 4.37
CA TYR A 15 6.69 2.25 3.61
C TYR A 15 6.66 3.06 2.30
N GLN A 16 6.78 4.37 2.39
CA GLN A 16 6.77 5.26 1.22
C GLN A 16 7.89 4.92 0.23
N ALA A 17 9.09 4.62 0.73
CA ALA A 17 10.21 4.21 -0.13
C ALA A 17 9.93 2.89 -0.86
N TYR A 18 9.25 1.94 -0.22
CA TYR A 18 8.92 0.64 -0.83
C TYR A 18 7.78 0.78 -1.84
N CYS A 19 6.78 1.62 -1.57
CA CYS A 19 5.73 1.96 -2.54
C CYS A 19 6.32 2.60 -3.80
N GLN A 20 7.24 3.56 -3.64
CA GLN A 20 7.94 4.18 -4.78
C GLN A 20 8.78 3.18 -5.56
N ALA A 21 9.50 2.29 -4.87
CA ALA A 21 10.27 1.24 -5.53
C ALA A 21 9.36 0.31 -6.35
N LEU A 22 8.23 -0.11 -5.78
CA LEU A 22 7.26 -0.95 -6.48
C LEU A 22 6.67 -0.23 -7.71
N GLU A 23 6.33 1.05 -7.60
CA GLU A 23 5.83 1.86 -8.73
C GLU A 23 6.84 1.92 -9.89
N VAL A 24 8.13 2.11 -9.58
CA VAL A 24 9.21 2.09 -10.58
C VAL A 24 9.34 0.70 -11.23
N LEU A 25 9.25 -0.37 -10.46
CA LEU A 25 9.36 -1.74 -10.99
C LEU A 25 8.17 -2.11 -11.89
N VAL A 26 6.96 -1.68 -11.53
CA VAL A 26 5.74 -1.92 -12.32
C VAL A 26 5.74 -1.11 -13.62
N THR A 27 6.29 0.10 -13.61
CA THR A 27 6.42 0.96 -14.80
C THR A 27 7.62 0.61 -15.68
N SER A 28 8.54 -0.21 -15.18
CA SER A 28 9.73 -0.64 -15.90
C SER A 28 9.37 -1.60 -17.04
N PRO A 29 9.94 -1.45 -18.24
CA PRO A 29 9.74 -2.40 -19.33
C PRO A 29 10.43 -3.75 -19.09
N ASP A 30 11.34 -3.85 -18.11
CA ASP A 30 12.05 -5.07 -17.77
C ASP A 30 11.27 -5.88 -16.72
N GLN A 31 10.61 -6.94 -17.19
CA GLN A 31 9.75 -7.82 -16.40
C GLN A 31 10.36 -9.23 -16.32
N GLY A 32 11.67 -9.30 -16.07
CA GLY A 32 12.35 -10.57 -15.82
C GLY A 32 11.88 -11.25 -14.51
N PRO A 33 12.16 -12.56 -14.34
CA PRO A 33 11.75 -13.30 -13.14
C PRO A 33 12.24 -12.69 -11.82
N ALA A 34 13.47 -12.15 -11.81
CA ALA A 34 14.02 -11.48 -10.64
C ALA A 34 13.28 -10.18 -10.28
N THR A 35 12.81 -9.44 -11.29
CA THR A 35 11.97 -8.24 -11.08
C THR A 35 10.62 -8.64 -10.50
N GLN A 36 10.05 -9.76 -10.97
CA GLN A 36 8.79 -10.27 -10.47
C GLN A 36 8.88 -10.72 -9.01
N ASP A 37 9.92 -11.46 -8.64
CA ASP A 37 10.20 -11.84 -7.24
C ASP A 37 10.38 -10.61 -6.33
N GLU A 38 11.02 -9.56 -6.85
CA GLU A 38 11.22 -8.30 -6.14
C GLU A 38 9.90 -7.53 -5.93
N MET A 39 9.04 -7.48 -6.95
CA MET A 39 7.71 -6.88 -6.84
C MET A 39 6.82 -7.64 -5.87
N GLU A 40 6.84 -8.98 -5.90
CA GLU A 40 6.07 -9.82 -4.99
C GLU A 40 6.50 -9.60 -3.53
N LEU A 41 7.81 -9.54 -3.29
CA LEU A 41 8.33 -9.26 -1.95
C LEU A 41 7.93 -7.86 -1.46
N LEU A 42 8.09 -6.82 -2.30
CA LEU A 42 7.70 -5.46 -1.93
C LEU A 42 6.21 -5.35 -1.63
N THR A 43 5.37 -5.97 -2.47
CA THR A 43 3.92 -6.02 -2.28
C THR A 43 3.57 -6.66 -0.93
N TYR A 44 4.15 -7.82 -0.62
CA TYR A 44 3.91 -8.50 0.66
C TYR A 44 4.31 -7.65 1.88
N LEU A 45 5.43 -6.93 1.79
CA LEU A 45 5.90 -6.08 2.88
C LEU A 45 4.98 -4.87 3.11
N ILE A 46 4.53 -4.24 2.02
CA ILE A 46 3.59 -3.12 2.02
C ILE A 46 2.25 -3.57 2.61
N GLU A 47 1.67 -4.67 2.10
CA GLU A 47 0.39 -5.21 2.58
C GLU A 47 0.43 -5.55 4.05
N LYS A 48 1.53 -6.14 4.52
CA LYS A 48 1.70 -6.45 5.95
C LYS A 48 1.69 -5.17 6.80
N TRP A 49 2.43 -4.14 6.38
CA TRP A 49 2.47 -2.87 7.10
C TRP A 49 1.11 -2.18 7.09
N ASP A 50 0.45 -2.17 5.93
CA ASP A 50 -0.89 -1.64 5.78
C ASP A 50 -1.87 -2.39 6.69
N HIS A 51 -1.85 -3.71 6.74
CA HIS A 51 -2.72 -4.45 7.65
C HIS A 51 -2.48 -4.10 9.14
N GLU A 52 -1.23 -3.88 9.54
CA GLU A 52 -0.87 -3.53 10.92
C GLU A 52 -1.13 -2.04 11.27
N HIS A 53 -1.07 -1.13 10.28
CA HIS A 53 -1.18 0.33 10.49
C HIS A 53 -2.48 0.95 9.96
N THR A 54 -3.27 0.18 9.21
CA THR A 54 -4.59 0.56 8.74
C THR A 54 -5.59 0.31 9.85
N SER A 55 -5.98 1.38 10.55
CA SER A 55 -7.08 1.38 11.52
C SER A 55 -8.46 1.10 10.89
N PHE A 56 -8.55 1.00 9.56
CA PHE A 56 -9.80 0.76 8.81
C PHE A 56 -10.28 -0.70 8.86
N SER A 57 -9.69 -1.56 9.69
CA SER A 57 -10.22 -2.89 9.97
C SER A 57 -11.66 -2.89 10.50
N ASP A 58 -12.16 -1.75 11.01
CA ASP A 58 -13.52 -1.59 11.55
C ASP A 58 -14.31 -0.43 10.94
N ALA A 59 -13.82 0.22 9.87
CA ALA A 59 -14.64 1.20 9.18
C ALA A 59 -15.71 0.45 8.40
N ASP A 60 -16.90 0.35 8.99
CA ASP A 60 -18.09 -0.19 8.32
C ASP A 60 -18.15 0.44 6.92
N PRO A 61 -18.28 -0.34 5.83
CA PRO A 61 -18.35 0.22 4.48
C PRO A 61 -19.42 1.32 4.35
N ILE A 62 -20.42 1.33 5.23
CA ILE A 62 -21.39 2.42 5.36
C ILE A 62 -20.76 3.70 5.94
N GLU A 63 -19.91 3.63 6.97
CA GLU A 63 -19.20 4.80 7.52
C GLU A 63 -18.19 5.39 6.52
N LEU A 64 -17.52 4.54 5.75
CA LEU A 64 -16.62 4.99 4.69
C LEU A 64 -17.40 5.75 3.60
N LEU A 65 -18.53 5.18 3.16
CA LEU A 65 -19.41 5.81 2.18
C LEU A 65 -20.00 7.13 2.72
N THR A 66 -20.41 7.15 3.99
CA THR A 66 -20.99 8.33 4.64
C THR A 66 -19.95 9.44 4.79
N SER A 67 -18.70 9.10 5.14
CA SER A 67 -17.59 10.05 5.22
C SER A 67 -17.29 10.66 3.84
N LEU A 68 -17.26 9.83 2.79
CA LEU A 68 -17.09 10.30 1.41
C LEU A 68 -18.26 11.19 0.94
N MET A 69 -19.50 10.84 1.28
CA MET A 69 -20.68 11.67 0.98
C MET A 69 -20.63 13.02 1.69
N ASN A 70 -20.22 13.04 2.96
CA ASN A 70 -20.08 14.25 3.76
C ASN A 70 -18.96 15.17 3.26
N GLU A 71 -17.77 14.62 2.97
CA GLU A 71 -16.65 15.39 2.39
C GLU A 71 -17.00 16.01 1.04
N LYS A 72 -17.82 15.32 0.23
CA LYS A 72 -18.26 15.80 -1.08
C LYS A 72 -19.54 16.64 -1.04
N SER A 73 -20.09 16.93 0.16
CA SER A 73 -21.38 17.61 0.34
C SER A 73 -22.51 17.02 -0.51
N LEU A 74 -22.47 15.71 -0.74
CA LEU A 74 -23.47 15.00 -1.53
C LEU A 74 -24.69 14.74 -0.65
N LYS A 75 -25.74 15.54 -0.84
CA LYS A 75 -27.05 15.24 -0.23
C LYS A 75 -27.72 14.12 -1.01
N ALA A 76 -28.29 13.15 -0.31
CA ALA A 76 -29.24 12.21 -0.90
C ALA A 76 -30.35 13.02 -1.58
N LYS A 77 -30.62 12.70 -2.85
CA LYS A 77 -31.79 13.22 -3.56
C LYS A 77 -32.99 12.41 -3.10
N ASP A 78 -34.01 13.09 -2.59
CA ASP A 78 -35.36 12.55 -2.35
C ASP A 78 -35.93 11.85 -3.60
#